data_AF-A0A1H9CGT8-F1
#
_entry.id   AF-A0A1H9CGT8-F1
#
_cell.length_a   1.000
_cell.length_b   1.000
_cell.length_c   1.000
_cell.angle_alpha   90.00
_cell.angle_beta   90.00
_cell.angle_gamma   90.00
#
_symmetry.space_group_name_H-M   'P 1'
#
loop_
_entity.id
_entity.type
_entity.pdbx_description
1 polymer ?
#
loop_
_entity_poly.entity_id
_entity_poly.type
_entity_poly.pdbx_seq_one_letter_code
_entity_poly.pdbx_strand_id
1 'polypeptide(L)'
;MYRPWFSLLFIPLLAPACAPAENTVEEVLPVRHVVILTDTLQNGHLIAGFRDSLTEAGNRVLISGYPGETAEAITARLPWLLQPGVDLFIYDQKLAGKPGEDSLRNYLDRMAHPAEVISL
;
A
#
# COMPACT_ATOMS: atom_id res chain seq x y z
N MET A 1 -61.61 28.96 -16.46
CA MET A 1 -60.70 27.94 -15.91
C MET A 1 -59.87 27.37 -17.05
N TYR A 2 -58.63 27.81 -17.26
CA TYR A 2 -57.64 27.08 -18.06
C TYR A 2 -56.23 27.43 -17.54
N ARG A 3 -55.53 26.41 -17.05
CA ARG A 3 -54.12 26.41 -16.62
C ARG A 3 -53.22 26.38 -17.86
N PRO A 4 -52.12 27.14 -17.92
CA PRO A 4 -50.98 26.78 -18.75
C PRO A 4 -49.86 26.26 -17.84
N TRP A 5 -49.80 24.93 -17.67
CA TRP A 5 -48.66 24.22 -17.08
C TRP A 5 -47.84 23.62 -18.22
N PHE A 6 -47.15 24.43 -19.02
CA PHE A 6 -46.16 23.93 -19.99
C PHE A 6 -45.23 25.07 -20.40
N SER A 7 -44.30 25.48 -19.53
CA SER A 7 -43.24 26.43 -19.92
C SER A 7 -41.92 26.25 -19.17
N LEU A 8 -41.63 25.05 -18.67
CA LEU A 8 -40.35 24.73 -18.00
C LEU A 8 -39.64 23.56 -18.68
N LEU A 9 -39.47 23.63 -20.00
CA LEU A 9 -38.81 22.56 -20.76
C LEU A 9 -37.80 23.10 -21.79
N PHE A 10 -37.03 24.14 -21.44
CA PHE A 10 -35.95 24.64 -22.31
C PHE A 10 -34.78 25.28 -21.53
N ILE A 11 -34.33 24.68 -20.42
CA ILE A 11 -33.11 25.14 -19.71
C ILE A 11 -32.21 23.97 -19.27
N PRO A 12 -31.68 23.14 -20.19
CA PRO A 12 -30.38 22.53 -19.89
C PRO A 12 -29.48 22.47 -21.14
N LEU A 13 -29.20 23.61 -21.78
CA LEU A 13 -28.29 23.65 -22.95
C LEU A 13 -27.11 24.62 -22.78
N LEU A 14 -26.94 25.22 -21.61
CA LEU A 14 -25.84 26.14 -21.29
C LEU A 14 -25.10 25.71 -20.01
N ALA A 15 -24.83 24.41 -19.86
CA ALA A 15 -23.68 24.02 -19.06
C ALA A 15 -22.46 24.13 -19.98
N PRO A 16 -21.44 24.95 -19.66
CA PRO A 16 -20.17 24.83 -20.34
C PRO A 16 -19.72 23.40 -20.11
N ALA A 17 -19.44 22.67 -21.19
CA ALA A 17 -18.72 21.42 -21.08
C ALA A 17 -17.38 21.76 -20.42
N CYS A 18 -17.29 21.55 -19.11
CA CYS A 18 -16.02 21.46 -18.39
C CYS A 18 -15.29 20.25 -18.97
N ALA A 19 -14.67 20.44 -20.13
CA ALA A 19 -13.55 19.61 -20.53
C ALA A 19 -12.46 19.90 -19.50
N PRO A 20 -12.03 18.91 -18.70
CA PRO A 20 -10.86 19.12 -17.86
C PRO A 20 -9.71 19.48 -18.80
N ALA A 21 -8.94 20.51 -18.41
CA ALA A 21 -7.74 20.90 -19.13
C ALA A 21 -6.89 19.65 -19.38
N GLU A 22 -6.29 19.59 -20.57
CA GLU A 22 -5.37 18.55 -21.00
C GLU A 22 -4.22 18.47 -19.98
N ASN A 23 -4.40 17.61 -18.98
CA ASN A 23 -3.42 17.36 -17.95
C ASN A 23 -2.36 16.49 -18.60
N THR A 24 -1.18 17.05 -18.81
CA THR A 24 0.05 16.29 -18.91
C THR A 24 0.00 15.23 -17.81
N VAL A 25 -0.17 13.97 -18.18
CA VAL A 25 -0.19 12.87 -17.24
C VAL A 25 1.24 12.78 -16.71
N GLU A 26 1.53 13.50 -15.62
CA GLU A 26 2.58 13.05 -14.72
C GLU A 26 2.20 11.61 -14.37
N GLU A 27 3.03 10.65 -14.76
CA GLU A 27 2.93 9.28 -14.29
C GLU A 27 3.10 9.32 -12.77
N VAL A 28 2.02 9.58 -12.05
CA VAL A 28 1.97 9.40 -10.60
C VAL A 28 2.10 7.90 -10.42
N LEU A 29 3.32 7.46 -10.08
CA LEU A 29 3.55 6.07 -9.70
C LEU A 29 2.49 5.69 -8.66
N PRO A 30 1.79 4.56 -8.84
CA PRO A 30 0.70 4.19 -7.96
C PRO A 30 1.25 4.10 -6.53
N VAL A 31 0.59 4.80 -5.61
CA VAL A 31 0.89 4.76 -4.17
C VAL A 31 0.83 3.31 -3.72
N ARG A 32 1.97 2.73 -3.33
CA ARG A 32 2.02 1.37 -2.80
C ARG A 32 1.95 1.39 -1.28
N HIS A 33 1.32 0.37 -0.69
CA HIS A 33 1.47 0.08 0.73
C HIS A 33 2.60 -0.94 0.93
N VAL A 34 3.63 -0.51 1.65
CA VAL A 34 4.87 -1.26 1.87
C VAL A 34 4.98 -1.64 3.34
N VAL A 35 5.23 -2.92 3.62
CA VAL A 35 5.51 -3.42 4.96
C VAL A 35 6.97 -3.85 5.06
N ILE A 36 7.73 -3.23 5.95
CA ILE A 36 9.12 -3.56 6.23
C ILE A 36 9.19 -4.45 7.47
N LEU A 37 9.68 -5.66 7.31
CA LEU A 37 9.88 -6.65 8.38
C LEU A 37 11.36 -6.69 8.75
N THR A 38 11.73 -6.09 9.89
CA THR A 38 13.14 -5.93 10.30
C THR A 38 13.29 -5.83 11.81
N ASP A 39 14.47 -6.17 12.33
CA ASP A 39 14.80 -5.94 13.74
C ASP A 39 15.00 -4.44 13.97
N THR A 40 14.00 -3.81 14.58
CA THR A 40 13.96 -2.37 14.83
C THR A 40 15.03 -1.89 15.81
N LEU A 41 15.57 -2.75 16.67
CA LEU A 41 16.66 -2.38 17.58
C LEU A 41 18.02 -2.38 16.88
N GLN A 42 18.24 -3.29 15.93
CA GLN A 42 19.53 -3.41 15.25
C GLN A 42 19.67 -2.47 14.06
N ASN A 43 18.59 -2.26 13.30
CA ASN A 43 18.64 -1.53 12.03
C ASN A 43 17.90 -0.18 12.05
N GLY A 44 17.48 0.31 13.22
CA GLY A 44 16.61 1.49 13.35
C GLY A 44 17.04 2.72 12.55
N HIS A 45 18.34 3.05 12.50
CA HIS A 45 18.84 4.21 11.75
C HIS A 45 18.78 4.01 10.22
N LEU A 46 19.10 2.82 9.72
CA LEU A 46 19.04 2.50 8.29
C LEU A 46 17.59 2.44 7.80
N ILE A 47 16.71 1.85 8.62
CA ILE A 47 15.29 1.70 8.31
C ILE A 47 14.57 3.05 8.33
N ALA A 48 14.99 3.99 9.19
CA ALA A 48 14.46 5.35 9.18
C ALA A 48 14.72 6.05 7.84
N GLY A 49 15.98 6.07 7.37
CA GLY A 49 16.31 6.67 6.07
C GLY A 49 15.60 5.98 4.90
N PHE A 50 15.51 4.65 4.92
CA PHE A 50 14.82 3.91 3.88
C PHE A 50 13.31 4.15 3.87
N ARG A 51 12.68 4.24 5.06
CA ARG A 51 11.27 4.65 5.20
C ARG A 51 11.06 6.06 4.66
N ASP A 52 11.94 7.00 4.98
CA ASP A 52 11.81 8.39 4.56
C ASP A 52 11.88 8.48 3.03
N SER A 53 12.82 7.79 2.39
CA SER A 53 12.90 7.71 0.92
C SER A 53 11.66 7.09 0.29
N LEU A 54 11.12 6.01 0.86
CA LEU A 54 9.90 5.37 0.35
C LEU A 54 8.67 6.28 0.54
N THR A 55 8.62 7.03 1.64
CA THR A 55 7.53 7.97 1.95
C THR A 55 7.60 9.20 1.04
N GLU A 56 8.80 9.70 0.75
CA GLU A 56 9.04 10.78 -0.22
C GLU A 56 8.62 10.36 -1.64
N ALA A 57 8.83 9.09 -2.00
CA ALA A 57 8.30 8.51 -3.23
C ALA A 57 6.77 8.29 -3.21
N GLY A 58 6.06 8.75 -2.18
CA GLY A 58 4.60 8.70 -2.06
C GLY A 58 4.06 7.37 -1.52
N ASN A 59 4.91 6.43 -1.10
CA ASN A 59 4.45 5.14 -0.57
C ASN A 59 4.01 5.26 0.89
N ARG A 60 3.08 4.39 1.29
CA ARG A 60 2.69 4.24 2.69
C ARG A 60 3.48 3.12 3.31
N VAL A 61 4.34 3.45 4.27
CA VAL A 61 5.28 2.51 4.86
C VAL A 61 4.88 2.13 6.28
N LEU A 62 4.78 0.83 6.55
CA LEU A 62 4.61 0.25 7.88
C LEU A 62 5.86 -0.55 8.23
N ILE A 63 6.49 -0.23 9.36
CA ILE A 63 7.64 -1.00 9.87
C ILE A 63 7.13 -1.93 10.96
N SER A 64 7.51 -3.20 10.90
CA SER A 64 7.11 -4.17 11.91
C SER A 64 8.14 -5.27 12.11
N GLY A 65 8.78 -5.28 13.27
CA GLY A 65 9.57 -6.41 13.73
C GLY A 65 10.14 -6.15 15.11
N TYR A 66 10.16 -7.22 15.90
CA TYR A 66 10.66 -7.20 17.26
C TYR A 66 12.05 -7.87 17.31
N PRO A 67 12.91 -7.45 18.25
CA PRO A 67 14.21 -8.07 18.42
C PRO A 67 14.06 -9.55 18.82
N GLY A 68 14.79 -10.43 18.13
CA GLY A 68 14.78 -11.87 18.39
C GLY A 68 13.47 -12.58 18.04
N GLU A 69 12.66 -12.01 17.14
CA GLU A 69 11.39 -12.58 16.73
C GLU A 69 11.57 -13.86 15.89
N THR A 70 10.74 -14.89 16.16
CA THR A 70 10.79 -16.17 15.42
C THR A 70 9.85 -16.16 14.21
N ALA A 71 10.08 -17.08 13.26
CA ALA A 71 9.21 -17.25 12.10
C ALA A 71 7.73 -17.51 12.49
N GLU A 72 7.51 -18.22 13.59
CA GLU A 72 6.16 -18.51 14.11
C GLU A 72 5.47 -17.24 14.63
N ALA A 73 6.21 -16.41 15.37
CA ALA A 73 5.70 -15.14 15.87
C ALA A 73 5.35 -14.19 14.71
N ILE A 74 6.18 -14.12 13.67
CA ILE A 74 5.89 -13.37 12.44
C ILE A 74 4.62 -13.90 11.78
N THR A 75 4.53 -15.22 11.60
CA THR A 75 3.39 -15.87 10.92
C THR A 75 2.08 -15.61 11.67
N ALA A 76 2.11 -15.61 13.01
CA ALA A 76 0.95 -15.31 13.83
C ALA A 76 0.41 -13.87 13.65
N ARG A 77 1.28 -12.91 13.33
CA ARG A 77 0.90 -11.51 13.06
C ARG A 77 0.61 -11.19 11.60
N LEU A 78 0.97 -12.08 10.66
CA LEU A 78 0.71 -11.86 9.23
C LEU A 78 -0.73 -11.46 8.89
N PRO A 79 -1.79 -12.05 9.48
CA PRO A 79 -3.16 -11.62 9.20
C PRO A 79 -3.41 -10.14 9.50
N TRP A 80 -2.74 -9.59 10.52
CA TRP A 80 -2.85 -8.18 10.90
C TRP A 80 -1.97 -7.26 10.06
N LEU A 81 -0.84 -7.77 9.57
CA LEU A 81 0.07 -7.03 8.69
C LEU A 81 -0.45 -6.95 7.26
N LEU A 82 -1.24 -7.94 6.85
CA LEU A 82 -1.94 -7.98 5.56
C LEU A 82 -3.22 -7.15 5.61
N GLN A 83 -3.09 -5.88 5.98
CA GLN A 83 -4.20 -4.94 5.84
C GLN A 83 -4.59 -4.82 4.36
N PRO A 84 -5.85 -4.46 4.06
CA PRO A 84 -6.29 -4.29 2.68
C PRO A 84 -5.37 -3.36 1.90
N GLY A 85 -4.82 -3.87 0.79
CA GLY A 85 -4.00 -3.11 -0.14
C GLY A 85 -2.48 -3.13 0.11
N VAL A 86 -1.95 -4.05 0.93
CA VAL A 86 -0.48 -4.25 0.99
C VAL A 86 0.03 -4.81 -0.34
N ASP A 87 0.92 -4.07 -0.99
CA ASP A 87 1.46 -4.44 -2.31
C ASP A 87 2.86 -5.06 -2.20
N LEU A 88 3.61 -4.70 -1.16
CA LEU A 88 5.02 -5.06 -1.05
C LEU A 88 5.42 -5.36 0.41
N PHE A 89 6.12 -6.47 0.60
CA PHE A 89 6.88 -6.79 1.80
C PHE A 89 8.38 -6.67 1.53
N ILE A 90 9.07 -5.99 2.43
CA ILE A 90 10.53 -5.91 2.44
C ILE A 90 11.00 -6.66 3.69
N TYR A 91 11.69 -7.78 3.50
CA TYR A 91 12.05 -8.72 4.55
C TYR A 91 13.54 -8.69 4.84
N ASP A 92 13.91 -8.36 6.07
CA ASP A 92 15.28 -8.44 6.57
C ASP A 92 15.59 -9.84 7.09
N GLN A 93 16.56 -10.51 6.47
CA GLN A 93 16.94 -11.87 6.87
C GLN A 93 17.53 -11.93 8.29
N LYS A 94 17.97 -10.81 8.86
CA LYS A 94 18.45 -10.77 10.25
C LYS A 94 17.32 -10.87 11.28
N LEU A 95 16.06 -10.71 10.88
CA LEU A 95 14.90 -10.80 11.78
C LEU A 95 14.67 -12.24 12.25
N ALA A 96 14.35 -13.15 11.33
CA ALA A 96 14.09 -14.57 11.65
C ALA A 96 14.77 -15.55 10.67
N GLY A 97 15.74 -15.07 9.90
CA GLY A 97 16.45 -15.89 8.91
C GLY A 97 15.60 -16.27 7.70
N LYS A 98 16.20 -17.10 6.84
CA LYS A 98 15.55 -17.68 5.68
C LYS A 98 14.24 -18.45 6.00
N PRO A 99 14.13 -19.20 7.10
CA PRO A 99 12.87 -19.87 7.45
C PRO A 99 11.70 -18.89 7.66
N GLY A 100 11.96 -17.67 8.13
CA GLY A 100 10.94 -16.64 8.28
C GLY A 100 10.46 -16.10 6.93
N GLU A 101 11.39 -15.85 6.00
CA GLU A 101 11.07 -15.44 4.63
C GLU A 101 10.24 -16.51 3.90
N ASP A 102 10.67 -17.78 4.00
CA ASP A 102 9.98 -18.91 3.37
C ASP A 102 8.55 -19.07 3.92
N SER A 103 8.39 -18.85 5.24
CA SER A 103 7.08 -18.89 5.90
C SER A 103 6.15 -17.77 5.39
N LEU A 104 6.68 -16.54 5.23
CA LEU A 104 5.96 -15.41 4.66
C LEU A 104 5.52 -15.71 3.22
N ARG A 105 6.44 -16.15 2.35
CA ARG A 105 6.15 -16.47 0.95
C ARG A 105 5.10 -17.57 0.83
N ASN A 106 5.25 -18.65 1.59
CA ASN A 106 4.28 -19.74 1.63
C ASN A 106 2.91 -19.29 2.13
N TYR A 107 2.85 -18.38 3.11
CA TYR A 107 1.58 -17.82 3.58
C TYR A 107 0.88 -17.00 2.48
N LEU A 108 1.61 -16.11 1.81
CA LEU A 108 1.06 -15.28 0.73
C LEU A 108 0.56 -16.13 -0.44
N ASP A 109 1.30 -17.16 -0.82
CA ASP A 109 0.95 -18.09 -1.90
C ASP A 109 -0.35 -18.85 -1.56
N ARG A 110 -0.46 -19.38 -0.34
CA ARG A 110 -1.69 -20.06 0.14
C ARG A 110 -2.92 -19.16 0.13
N MET A 111 -2.74 -17.88 0.41
CA MET A 111 -3.81 -16.89 0.41
C MET A 111 -4.08 -16.30 -0.99
N ALA A 112 -3.30 -16.70 -2.01
CA ALA A 112 -3.28 -16.09 -3.33
C ALA A 112 -3.16 -14.56 -3.27
N HIS A 113 -2.37 -14.06 -2.31
CA HIS A 113 -2.21 -12.64 -2.08
C HIS A 113 -1.24 -12.04 -3.11
N PRO A 114 -1.56 -10.92 -3.78
CA PRO A 114 -0.74 -10.36 -4.85
C PRO A 114 0.53 -9.62 -4.37
N ALA A 115 0.87 -9.72 -3.07
CA ALA A 115 1.95 -8.91 -2.52
C ALA A 115 3.31 -9.48 -2.92
N GLU A 116 4.21 -8.60 -3.36
CA GLU A 116 5.60 -8.96 -3.67
C GLU A 116 6.43 -9.06 -2.38
N VAL A 117 7.46 -9.90 -2.39
CA VAL A 117 8.40 -10.03 -1.26
C VAL A 117 9.83 -9.82 -1.77
N ILE A 118 10.50 -8.80 -1.23
CA ILE A 118 11.90 -8.45 -1.50
C ILE A 118 12.72 -8.69 -0.23
N SER A 119 13.85 -9.39 -0.34
CA SER A 119 14.77 -9.60 0.77
C SER A 119 15.85 -8.52 0.84
N LEU A 120 16.23 -8.11 2.06
CA LEU A 120 17.36 -7.24 2.41
C LEU A 120 18.52 -8.05 3.02
#